data_AF-A0A2V6UMK9-F1
#
_entry.id   AF-A0A2V6UMK9-F1
#
_cell.length_a   1.000
_cell.length_b   1.000
_cell.length_c   1.000
_cell.angle_alpha   90.00
_cell.angle_beta   90.00
_cell.angle_gamma   90.00
#
_symmetry.space_group_name_H-M   'P 1'
#
loop_
_entity.id
_entity.type
_entity.pdbx_description
1 polymer ?
#
loop_
_entity_poly.entity_id
_entity_poly.type
_entity_poly.pdbx_seq_one_letter_code
_entity_poly.pdbx_strand_id
1 'polypeptide(L)'
;MGIKAIDHWVIVAGDLQRTLDFYQRLGFAIAWETRPGRPDMATIRINPAQKINVHGPDAPARPGYLGARRPTTGGADFCLEWEGTVDEILALLKANGIVPEAGPGARTC
;
A
#
# COMPACT_ATOMS: atom_id res chain seq x y z
N MET A 1 20.31 20.55 -7.21
CA MET A 1 19.07 19.76 -7.43
C MET A 1 18.99 18.69 -6.37
N GLY A 2 17.79 18.39 -5.86
CA GLY A 2 17.59 17.45 -4.75
C GLY A 2 16.31 16.62 -4.88
N ILE A 3 16.10 15.71 -3.93
CA ILE A 3 14.91 14.86 -3.86
C ILE A 3 13.66 15.74 -3.61
N LYS A 4 12.61 15.54 -4.42
CA LYS A 4 11.37 16.31 -4.33
C LYS A 4 10.39 15.74 -3.29
N ALA A 5 10.15 14.43 -3.38
CA ALA A 5 9.20 13.70 -2.54
C ALA A 5 9.37 12.18 -2.78
N ILE A 6 8.70 11.37 -1.97
CA ILE A 6 8.44 9.96 -2.29
C ILE A 6 7.39 9.93 -3.40
N ASP A 7 7.74 9.37 -4.55
CA ASP A 7 6.79 9.13 -5.65
C ASP A 7 5.93 7.89 -5.36
N HIS A 8 6.58 6.78 -5.01
CA HIS A 8 5.93 5.54 -4.62
C HIS A 8 6.87 4.64 -3.84
N TRP A 9 6.31 3.60 -3.26
CA TRP A 9 7.06 2.44 -2.78
C TRP A 9 6.37 1.15 -3.21
N VAL A 10 6.99 0.03 -2.86
CA VAL A 10 6.60 -1.30 -3.31
C VAL A 10 6.38 -2.18 -2.10
N ILE A 11 5.25 -2.89 -2.07
CA ILE A 11 5.01 -3.97 -1.12
C ILE A 11 4.93 -5.31 -1.86
N VAL A 12 5.29 -6.38 -1.17
CA VAL A 12 5.06 -7.75 -1.64
C VAL A 12 3.93 -8.34 -0.82
N ALA A 13 2.87 -8.74 -1.52
CA ALA A 13 1.70 -9.36 -0.94
C ALA A 13 1.86 -10.89 -0.93
N GLY A 14 1.49 -11.52 0.20
CA GLY A 14 1.36 -12.98 0.26
C GLY A 14 0.17 -13.49 -0.56
N ASP A 15 -0.87 -12.65 -0.69
CA ASP A 15 -2.01 -12.84 -1.58
C ASP A 15 -2.37 -11.49 -2.19
N LEU A 16 -2.20 -11.35 -3.50
CA LEU A 16 -2.40 -10.07 -4.19
C LEU A 16 -3.84 -9.59 -4.07
N GLN A 17 -4.82 -10.44 -4.36
CA GLN A 17 -6.22 -10.02 -4.41
C GLN A 17 -6.72 -9.66 -3.02
N ARG A 18 -6.40 -10.46 -2.00
CA ARG A 18 -6.77 -10.18 -0.61
C ARG A 18 -6.16 -8.86 -0.12
N THR A 19 -4.93 -8.54 -0.52
CA THR A 19 -4.31 -7.24 -0.23
C THR A 19 -5.06 -6.10 -0.92
N LEU A 20 -5.35 -6.19 -2.22
CA LEU A 20 -6.06 -5.14 -2.94
C LEU A 20 -7.47 -4.90 -2.37
N ASP A 21 -8.21 -5.98 -2.07
CA ASP A 21 -9.54 -5.92 -1.49
C ASP A 21 -9.53 -5.21 -0.13
N PHE A 22 -8.51 -5.46 0.70
CA PHE A 22 -8.35 -4.80 1.99
C PHE A 22 -8.24 -3.27 1.84
N TYR A 23 -7.33 -2.80 0.98
CA TYR A 23 -7.16 -1.36 0.76
C TYR A 23 -8.38 -0.74 0.06
N GLN A 24 -9.01 -1.45 -0.87
CA GLN A 24 -10.22 -0.97 -1.54
C GLN A 24 -11.37 -0.72 -0.56
N ARG A 25 -11.56 -1.62 0.42
CA ARG A 25 -12.57 -1.48 1.48
C ARG A 25 -12.33 -0.30 2.42
N LEU A 26 -11.06 0.13 2.55
CA LEU A 26 -10.68 1.35 3.27
C LEU A 26 -10.78 2.61 2.41
N GLY A 27 -11.34 2.51 1.20
CA GLY A 27 -11.61 3.66 0.33
C GLY A 27 -10.47 4.02 -0.63
N PHE A 28 -9.39 3.24 -0.67
CA PHE A 28 -8.33 3.48 -1.65
C PHE A 28 -8.79 3.11 -3.07
N ALA A 29 -8.41 3.92 -4.05
CA ALA A 29 -8.60 3.57 -5.46
C ALA A 29 -7.55 2.54 -5.89
N ILE A 30 -8.01 1.40 -6.40
CA ILE A 30 -7.16 0.37 -7.00
C ILE A 30 -7.07 0.61 -8.50
N ALA A 31 -5.85 0.60 -9.03
CA ALA A 31 -5.58 0.72 -10.46
C ALA A 31 -4.68 -0.41 -10.94
N TRP A 32 -4.83 -0.75 -12.22
CA TRP A 32 -3.93 -1.63 -12.94
C TRP A 32 -3.20 -0.81 -14.00
N GLU A 33 -1.92 -0.52 -13.74
CA GLU A 33 -1.11 0.29 -14.65
C GLU A 33 -0.51 -0.59 -15.74
N THR A 34 -0.93 -0.37 -16.98
CA THR A 34 -0.32 -1.01 -18.16
C THR A 34 1.11 -0.52 -18.36
N ARG A 35 2.02 -1.47 -18.56
CA ARG A 35 3.45 -1.19 -18.73
C ARG A 35 3.96 -1.86 -20.00
N PRO A 36 4.45 -1.09 -21.00
CA PRO A 36 5.01 -1.68 -22.21
C PRO A 36 6.10 -2.71 -21.89
N GLY A 37 5.94 -3.94 -22.40
CA GLY A 37 6.90 -5.02 -22.21
C GLY A 37 6.99 -5.60 -20.79
N ARG A 38 6.03 -5.30 -19.90
CA ARG A 38 5.96 -5.85 -18.54
C ARG A 38 4.52 -6.22 -18.18
N PRO A 39 4.31 -7.14 -17.21
CA PRO A 39 2.98 -7.37 -16.67
C PRO A 39 2.39 -6.07 -16.08
N ASP A 40 1.07 -5.95 -16.16
CA ASP A 40 0.33 -4.86 -15.51
C ASP A 40 0.65 -4.81 -14.02
N MET A 41 0.75 -3.59 -13.49
CA MET A 41 1.06 -3.38 -12.08
C MET A 41 -0.19 -3.03 -11.30
N ALA A 42 -0.51 -3.85 -10.30
CA ALA A 42 -1.49 -3.50 -9.30
C ALA A 42 -0.97 -2.34 -8.44
N THR A 43 -1.81 -1.33 -8.29
CA THR A 43 -1.45 -0.06 -7.66
C THR A 43 -2.55 0.38 -6.71
N ILE A 44 -2.19 0.73 -5.49
CA ILE A 44 -3.04 1.41 -4.51
C ILE A 44 -2.74 2.91 -4.59
N ARG A 45 -3.74 3.74 -4.89
CA ARG A 45 -3.58 5.20 -5.00
C ARG A 45 -3.80 5.88 -3.66
N ILE A 46 -2.79 6.61 -3.18
CA ILE A 46 -2.89 7.41 -1.95
C ILE A 46 -3.45 8.79 -2.30
N ASN A 47 -2.90 9.42 -3.34
CA ASN A 47 -3.34 10.69 -3.89
C ASN A 47 -2.92 10.74 -5.39
N PRO A 48 -3.20 11.84 -6.14
CA PRO A 48 -2.81 11.92 -7.55
C PRO A 48 -1.31 11.80 -7.81
N ALA A 49 -0.47 12.14 -6.84
CA ALA A 49 0.98 12.16 -6.96
C ALA A 49 1.68 10.93 -6.35
N GLN A 50 1.01 10.16 -5.48
CA GLN A 50 1.62 9.09 -4.69
C GLN A 50 0.82 7.79 -4.72
N LYS A 51 1.55 6.67 -4.72
CA LYS A 51 0.97 5.33 -4.84
C LYS A 51 1.83 4.25 -4.18
N ILE A 52 1.22 3.09 -4.00
CA ILE A 52 1.90 1.85 -3.59
C ILE A 52 1.76 0.84 -4.72
N ASN A 53 2.87 0.37 -5.28
CA ASN A 53 2.84 -0.76 -6.21
C ASN A 53 2.82 -2.07 -5.41
N VAL A 54 1.94 -2.99 -5.79
CA VAL A 54 1.76 -4.27 -5.10
C VAL A 54 2.24 -5.40 -6.01
N HIS A 55 3.31 -6.06 -5.59
CA HIS A 55 3.75 -7.30 -6.22
C HIS A 55 3.05 -8.49 -5.57
N GLY A 56 2.53 -9.41 -6.40
CA GLY A 56 2.05 -10.70 -5.93
C GLY A 56 3.17 -11.62 -5.45
N PRO A 57 2.84 -12.75 -4.81
CA PRO A 57 3.78 -13.62 -4.11
C PRO A 57 4.87 -14.20 -5.02
N ASP A 58 4.54 -14.48 -6.28
CA ASP A 58 5.49 -15.08 -7.25
C ASP A 58 6.39 -14.05 -7.93
N ALA A 59 6.08 -12.75 -7.82
CA ALA A 59 6.80 -11.72 -8.56
C ALA A 59 8.31 -11.63 -8.20
N PRO A 60 8.71 -11.75 -6.91
CA PRO A 60 10.13 -11.81 -6.53
C PRO A 60 10.95 -12.93 -7.17
N ALA A 61 10.31 -14.06 -7.53
CA ALA A 61 10.99 -15.20 -8.12
C ALA A 61 11.17 -15.07 -9.65
N ARG A 62 10.54 -14.08 -10.28
CA ARG A 62 10.58 -13.91 -11.74
C ARG A 62 11.96 -13.46 -12.21
N PRO A 63 12.43 -13.96 -13.37
CA PRO A 63 13.63 -13.42 -14.00
C PRO A 63 13.49 -11.91 -14.24
N GLY A 64 14.53 -11.15 -13.89
CA GLY A 64 14.53 -9.70 -14.07
C GLY A 64 13.65 -8.93 -13.07
N TYR A 65 13.34 -9.50 -11.90
CA TYR A 65 12.72 -8.77 -10.80
C TYR A 65 13.61 -7.58 -10.38
N LEU A 66 13.05 -6.36 -10.46
CA LEU A 66 13.71 -5.10 -10.12
C LEU A 66 13.15 -4.49 -8.82
N GLY A 67 13.00 -5.30 -7.78
CA GLY A 67 12.58 -4.84 -6.46
C GLY A 67 13.68 -4.94 -5.40
N ALA A 68 13.28 -4.95 -4.13
CA ALA A 68 14.20 -5.08 -3.02
C ALA A 68 14.99 -6.39 -3.10
N ARG A 69 16.25 -6.39 -2.61
CA ARG A 69 17.12 -7.59 -2.58
C ARG A 69 16.54 -8.73 -1.73
N ARG A 70 15.82 -8.38 -0.66
CA ARG A 70 15.16 -9.32 0.26
C ARG A 70 13.68 -8.93 0.41
N PRO A 71 12.87 -9.17 -0.63
CA PRO A 71 11.45 -8.85 -0.58
C PRO A 71 10.78 -9.70 0.49
N THR A 72 10.07 -9.06 1.40
CA THR A 72 9.47 -9.71 2.57
C THR A 72 8.01 -9.29 2.70
N THR A 73 7.11 -10.26 2.69
CA THR A 73 5.69 -10.01 2.97
C THR A 73 5.56 -9.52 4.41
N GLY A 74 4.83 -8.41 4.61
CA GLY A 74 4.73 -7.76 5.92
C GLY A 74 5.99 -7.00 6.34
N GLY A 75 6.98 -6.83 5.46
CA GLY A 75 8.19 -6.06 5.75
C GLY A 75 8.04 -4.54 5.57
N ALA A 76 6.82 -4.04 5.31
CA ALA A 76 6.55 -2.62 5.14
C ALA A 76 5.96 -2.05 6.43
N ASP A 77 6.51 -0.92 6.87
CA ASP A 77 6.02 -0.12 7.99
C ASP A 77 5.99 1.34 7.53
N PHE A 78 4.82 1.95 7.50
CA PHE A 78 4.61 3.30 7.02
C PHE A 78 3.39 3.95 7.67
N CYS A 79 3.42 5.27 7.79
CA CYS A 79 2.30 6.08 8.26
C CYS A 79 1.66 6.82 7.08
N LEU A 80 0.33 6.81 7.00
CA LEU A 80 -0.43 7.63 6.06
C LEU A 80 -1.20 8.69 6.84
N GLU A 81 -1.24 9.91 6.29
CA GLU A 81 -2.02 10.99 6.87
C GLU A 81 -3.48 10.86 6.43
N TRP A 82 -4.39 11.04 7.39
CA TRP A 82 -5.83 11.06 7.18
C TRP A 82 -6.32 12.50 7.30
N GLU A 83 -7.08 12.97 6.31
CA GLU A 83 -7.61 14.33 6.30
C GLU A 83 -8.75 14.52 7.31
N GLY A 84 -9.46 13.43 7.63
CA GLY A 84 -10.53 13.44 8.61
C GLY A 84 -10.05 13.33 10.06
N THR A 85 -11.02 13.19 10.95
CA THR A 85 -10.83 13.02 12.39
C THR A 85 -10.44 11.59 12.77
N VAL A 86 -9.92 11.44 13.99
CA VAL A 86 -9.64 10.13 14.59
C VAL A 86 -10.91 9.28 14.73
N ASP A 87 -12.04 9.88 15.09
CA ASP A 87 -13.30 9.14 15.23
C ASP A 87 -13.80 8.59 13.90
N GLU A 88 -13.65 9.34 12.80
CA GLU A 88 -14.03 8.89 11.45
C GLU A 88 -13.19 7.71 10.98
N ILE A 89 -11.87 7.72 11.19
CA ILE A 89 -11.03 6.57 10.81
C ILE A 89 -11.33 5.35 11.69
N LEU A 90 -11.57 5.53 12.99
CA LEU A 90 -11.97 4.43 13.88
C LEU A 90 -13.32 3.83 13.47
N ALA A 91 -14.28 4.66 13.06
CA ALA A 91 -15.57 4.20 12.54
C ALA A 91 -15.40 3.43 11.22
N LEU A 92 -14.56 3.91 10.30
CA LEU A 92 -14.25 3.23 9.03
C LEU A 92 -13.61 1.86 9.26
N LEU A 93 -12.62 1.77 10.16
CA LEU A 93 -11.97 0.52 10.53
C LEU A 93 -12.98 -0.47 11.13
N LYS A 94 -13.80 -0.02 12.07
CA LYS A 94 -14.85 -0.83 12.70
C LYS A 94 -15.88 -1.35 11.69
N ALA A 95 -16.34 -0.50 10.76
CA ALA A 95 -17.29 -0.89 9.72
C ALA A 95 -16.74 -1.99 8.80
N ASN A 96 -15.41 -2.06 8.65
CA ASN A 96 -14.72 -3.09 7.88
C ASN A 96 -14.22 -4.27 8.73
N GLY A 97 -14.59 -4.33 10.02
CA GLY A 97 -14.21 -5.41 10.93
C GLY A 97 -12.73 -5.41 11.31
N ILE A 98 -12.06 -4.25 11.23
CA ILE A 98 -10.64 -4.10 11.55
C ILE A 98 -10.51 -3.54 12.97
N VAL A 99 -9.76 -4.26 13.80
CA VAL A 99 -9.44 -3.86 15.17
C VAL A 99 -8.08 -3.16 15.17
N PRO A 100 -7.97 -1.90 15.63
CA PRO A 100 -6.68 -1.25 15.81
C PRO A 100 -5.79 -2.04 16.76
N GLU A 101 -4.53 -2.28 16.39
CA GLU A 101 -3.56 -2.94 17.26
C GLU A 101 -3.12 -2.04 18.43
N ALA A 102 -3.07 -0.73 18.19
CA ALA A 102 -2.74 0.29 19.19
C ALA A 102 -3.42 1.63 18.88
N GLY A 103 -3.47 2.50 19.89
CA GLY A 103 -4.04 3.85 19.77
C GLY A 103 -5.56 3.91 20.00
N PRO A 104 -6.17 5.10 19.81
CA PRO A 104 -5.55 6.34 19.38
C PRO A 104 -4.51 6.88 20.38
N GLY A 105 -3.47 7.53 19.87
CA GLY A 105 -2.36 8.06 20.67
C GLY A 105 -1.72 9.27 20.01
N ALA A 106 -0.81 9.94 20.73
CA ALA A 106 -0.09 11.08 20.18
C ALA A 106 0.78 10.65 18.99
N ARG A 107 0.92 11.52 17.99
CA ARG A 107 1.92 11.36 16.91
C ARG A 107 3.30 11.59 17.52
N THR A 108 4.08 10.52 17.67
CA THR A 108 5.43 10.57 18.30
C THR A 108 6.57 10.41 17.29
N CYS A 109 6.31 10.56 16.00
CA CYS A 109 7.30 10.44 14.93
C CYS A 109 8.19 11.67 14.83
#